data_AF-A0A8D8IY69-F1
#
_entry.id   AF-A0A8D8IY69-F1
#
_cell.length_a   1.000
_cell.length_b   1.000
_cell.length_c   1.000
_cell.angle_alpha   90.00
_cell.angle_beta   90.00
_cell.angle_gamma   90.00
#
_symmetry.space_group_name_H-M   'P 1'
#
loop_
_entity.id
_entity.type
_entity.pdbx_description
1 polymer ?
#
loop_
_entity_poly.entity_id
_entity_poly.type
_entity_poly.pdbx_seq_one_letter_code
_entity_poly.pdbx_strand_id
1 'polypeptide(L)'
;MHLLLLIATAISTGLAEDRHLVQYKSAHRTFAECRQILGPSPTHCENYCAAVLTHFWNFRNASIDPVHFARFLHQEASDPEQYFAEFERCAEQVRAVVPAWEPCQRADLYLGCLSRNGSVNADQLFYNVKTPLRHQRVAQDCVGILGITELDGMMGSGLVNDPRGRCLIRCFLIREKLYS
;
A
#
# COMPACT_ATOMS: atom_id res chain seq x y z
N MET A 1 -38.25 17.04 37.49
CA MET A 1 -38.04 15.79 36.74
C MET A 1 -38.22 15.99 35.22
N HIS A 2 -37.65 17.07 34.65
CA HIS A 2 -37.70 17.34 33.20
C HIS A 2 -36.38 17.89 32.63
N LEU A 3 -35.33 18.02 33.45
CA LEU A 3 -34.04 18.59 33.03
C LEU A 3 -33.02 17.52 32.59
N LEU A 4 -33.24 16.26 32.92
CA LEU A 4 -32.32 15.14 32.60
C LEU A 4 -32.58 14.52 31.21
N LEU A 5 -33.70 14.84 30.55
CA LEU A 5 -34.05 14.32 29.22
C LEU A 5 -33.48 15.14 28.05
N LEU A 6 -32.93 16.33 28.30
CA LEU A 6 -32.37 17.20 27.26
C LEU A 6 -30.86 17.00 27.03
N ILE A 7 -30.17 16.25 27.90
CA ILE A 7 -28.74 15.96 27.74
C ILE A 7 -28.53 14.69 26.88
N ALA A 8 -29.58 13.87 26.70
CA ALA A 8 -29.51 12.63 25.91
C ALA A 8 -29.57 12.85 24.37
N THR A 9 -29.86 14.06 23.89
CA THR A 9 -29.97 14.36 22.45
C THR A 9 -28.76 15.09 21.86
N ALA A 10 -27.72 15.35 22.67
CA ALA A 10 -26.49 16.02 22.24
C ALA A 10 -25.26 15.10 22.25
N ILE A 11 -25.44 13.77 22.27
CA ILE A 11 -24.36 12.85 21.87
C ILE A 11 -24.35 12.84 20.35
N SER A 12 -23.73 13.88 19.82
CA SER A 12 -22.92 13.87 18.60
C SER A 12 -23.28 12.72 17.66
N THR A 13 -24.07 13.05 16.64
CA THR A 13 -23.88 12.52 15.30
C THR A 13 -22.47 12.85 14.81
N GLY A 14 -21.46 12.31 15.49
CA GLY A 14 -20.26 11.86 14.83
C GLY A 14 -20.67 10.62 14.08
N LEU A 15 -21.36 10.81 12.95
CA LEU A 15 -21.17 9.94 11.81
C LEU A 15 -19.67 10.03 11.54
N ALA A 16 -18.89 9.20 12.24
CA ALA A 16 -17.66 8.70 11.70
C ALA A 16 -18.11 8.00 10.42
N GLU A 17 -18.15 8.78 9.36
CA GLU A 17 -18.25 8.31 8.00
C GLU A 17 -16.94 7.56 7.75
N ASP A 18 -16.82 6.41 8.40
CA ASP A 18 -15.65 5.55 8.37
C ASP A 18 -15.76 4.74 7.08
N ARG A 19 -15.69 5.49 5.97
CA ARG A 19 -15.81 5.00 4.60
C ARG A 19 -14.89 3.80 4.49
N HIS A 20 -15.50 2.65 4.24
CA HIS A 20 -14.86 1.41 3.83
C HIS A 20 -13.89 1.70 2.70
N LEU A 21 -12.60 1.85 2.98
CA LEU A 21 -11.62 2.19 1.96
C LEU A 21 -10.53 1.13 1.93
N VAL A 22 -10.71 0.21 0.99
CA VAL A 22 -9.62 -0.14 0.07
C VAL A 22 -8.92 1.18 -0.25
N GLN A 23 -7.74 1.41 0.32
CA GLN A 23 -7.00 2.64 0.07
C GLN A 23 -6.37 2.52 -1.31
N TYR A 24 -7.15 2.91 -2.30
CA TYR A 24 -6.61 3.36 -3.55
C TYR A 24 -5.70 4.54 -3.25
N LYS A 25 -4.40 4.32 -3.44
CA LYS A 25 -3.40 5.37 -3.31
C LYS A 25 -2.96 5.74 -4.71
N SER A 26 -2.75 7.02 -4.97
CA SER A 26 -2.10 7.44 -6.20
C SER A 26 -0.58 7.49 -5.98
N ALA A 27 0.19 7.49 -7.05
CA ALA A 27 1.63 7.73 -6.93
C ALA A 27 1.87 9.10 -6.26
N HIS A 28 1.08 10.12 -6.61
CA HIS A 28 1.16 11.47 -6.03
C HIS A 28 1.00 11.47 -4.49
N ARG A 29 -0.03 10.80 -3.95
CA ARG A 29 -0.19 10.66 -2.48
C ARG A 29 0.95 9.87 -1.84
N THR A 30 1.56 8.94 -2.57
CA THR A 30 2.71 8.19 -2.08
C THR A 30 3.95 9.07 -1.96
N PHE A 31 4.22 9.90 -2.95
CA PHE A 31 5.31 10.89 -2.87
C PHE A 31 5.12 11.88 -1.70
N ALA A 32 3.89 12.34 -1.45
CA ALA A 32 3.60 13.21 -0.31
C ALA A 32 3.89 12.52 1.04
N GLU A 33 3.53 11.25 1.19
CA GLU A 33 3.86 10.46 2.40
C GLU A 33 5.36 10.24 2.54
N CYS A 34 6.08 9.96 1.46
CA CYS A 34 7.53 9.81 1.49
C CYS A 34 8.25 11.08 1.96
N ARG A 35 7.78 12.27 1.56
CA ARG A 35 8.30 13.54 2.09
C ARG A 35 8.09 13.68 3.59
N GLN A 36 6.96 13.20 4.12
CA GLN A 36 6.69 13.21 5.55
C GLN A 36 7.59 12.22 6.31
N ILE A 37 7.80 11.02 5.75
CA ILE A 37 8.63 9.97 6.36
C ILE A 37 10.11 10.37 6.38
N LEU A 38 10.62 10.87 5.24
CA LEU A 38 12.04 11.20 5.07
C LEU A 38 12.42 12.52 5.75
N GLY A 39 11.43 13.38 6.04
CA GLY A 39 11.65 14.70 6.60
C GLY A 39 12.44 15.63 5.67
N PRO A 40 12.89 16.80 6.15
CA PRO A 40 13.70 17.74 5.39
C PRO A 40 15.16 17.25 5.31
N SER A 41 15.38 16.11 4.68
CA SER A 41 16.72 15.59 4.40
C SER A 41 17.08 15.87 2.93
N PRO A 42 18.32 16.29 2.63
CA PRO A 42 18.79 16.49 1.25
C PRO A 42 18.93 15.19 0.45
N THR A 43 18.70 14.03 1.09
CA THR A 43 18.73 12.73 0.43
C THR A 43 17.57 12.61 -0.54
N HIS A 44 17.87 12.53 -1.84
CA HIS A 44 16.93 12.37 -2.95
C HIS A 44 16.32 10.95 -2.99
N CYS A 45 15.85 10.46 -1.83
CA CYS A 45 15.32 9.12 -1.64
C CYS A 45 13.80 9.06 -1.77
N GLU A 46 13.12 10.17 -2.07
CA GLU A 46 11.66 10.22 -2.26
C GLU A 46 11.20 9.20 -3.31
N ASN A 47 11.94 9.14 -4.42
CA ASN A 47 11.69 8.22 -5.54
C ASN A 47 11.85 6.75 -5.14
N TYR A 48 12.87 6.44 -4.34
CA TYR A 48 13.06 5.10 -3.79
C TYR A 48 11.97 4.72 -2.78
N CYS A 49 11.67 5.62 -1.84
CA CYS A 49 10.57 5.43 -0.89
C CYS A 49 9.25 5.17 -1.62
N ALA A 50 8.95 5.95 -2.65
CA ALA A 50 7.73 5.79 -3.44
C ALA A 50 7.72 4.41 -4.10
N ALA A 51 8.80 4.03 -4.79
CA ALA A 51 8.91 2.71 -5.44
C ALA A 51 8.75 1.53 -4.45
N VAL A 52 9.22 1.68 -3.21
CA VAL A 52 9.04 0.69 -2.15
C VAL A 52 7.59 0.64 -1.69
N LEU A 53 6.99 1.79 -1.34
CA LEU A 53 5.61 1.87 -0.83
C LEU A 53 4.57 1.47 -1.87
N THR A 54 4.89 1.60 -3.15
CA THR A 54 4.02 1.18 -4.24
C THR A 54 4.31 -0.24 -4.74
N HIS A 55 5.35 -0.89 -4.22
CA HIS A 55 5.77 -2.24 -4.60
C HIS A 55 6.27 -2.37 -6.05
N PHE A 56 6.89 -1.33 -6.62
CA PHE A 56 7.58 -1.48 -7.90
C PHE A 56 9.08 -1.71 -7.68
N TRP A 57 9.60 -1.50 -6.48
CA TRP A 57 10.99 -1.80 -6.21
C TRP A 57 11.22 -3.30 -6.07
N ASN A 58 12.08 -3.85 -6.91
CA ASN A 58 12.56 -5.22 -6.82
C ASN A 58 13.86 -5.25 -6.01
N PHE A 59 13.78 -5.82 -4.81
CA PHE A 59 14.90 -5.92 -3.89
C PHE A 59 16.00 -6.90 -4.33
N ARG A 60 15.69 -7.85 -5.24
CA ARG A 60 16.66 -8.85 -5.71
C ARG A 60 17.70 -8.24 -6.65
N ASN A 61 17.25 -7.35 -7.54
CA ASN A 61 18.10 -6.75 -8.57
C ASN A 61 18.33 -5.24 -8.34
N ALA A 62 17.72 -4.67 -7.29
CA ALA A 62 17.74 -3.25 -6.99
C ALA A 62 17.31 -2.41 -8.20
N SER A 63 16.14 -2.74 -8.76
CA SER A 63 15.53 -2.05 -9.91
C SER A 63 14.03 -1.83 -9.74
N ILE A 64 13.43 -1.09 -10.68
CA ILE A 64 11.97 -1.05 -10.83
C ILE A 64 11.50 -2.30 -11.59
N ASP A 65 10.38 -2.87 -11.17
CA ASP A 65 9.63 -3.91 -11.85
C ASP A 65 8.62 -3.26 -12.82
N PRO A 66 8.85 -3.42 -14.15
CA PRO A 66 8.01 -2.79 -15.16
C PRO A 66 6.57 -3.32 -15.19
N VAL A 67 6.34 -4.58 -14.80
CA VAL A 67 4.99 -5.17 -14.75
C VAL A 67 4.15 -4.48 -13.68
N HIS A 68 4.76 -4.28 -12.51
CA HIS A 68 4.11 -3.54 -11.43
C HIS A 68 4.02 -2.03 -11.73
N PHE A 69 4.87 -1.49 -12.59
CA PHE A 69 4.77 -0.10 -13.04
C PHE A 69 3.71 0.12 -14.12
N ALA A 70 3.41 -0.88 -14.94
CA ALA A 70 2.46 -0.80 -16.06
C ALA A 70 1.10 -0.18 -15.69
N ARG A 71 0.69 -0.33 -14.42
CA ARG A 71 -0.56 0.22 -13.89
C ARG A 71 -0.61 1.76 -13.79
N PHE A 72 0.49 2.48 -14.02
CA PHE A 72 0.54 3.95 -14.07
C PHE A 72 0.71 4.50 -15.47
N LEU A 73 0.80 3.63 -16.49
CA LEU A 73 0.92 4.08 -17.87
C LEU A 73 -0.42 4.62 -18.33
N HIS A 74 -0.40 5.79 -18.97
CA HIS A 74 -1.57 6.28 -19.68
C HIS A 74 -1.90 5.30 -20.82
N GLN A 75 -3.18 4.90 -20.93
CA GLN A 75 -3.64 3.96 -21.97
C GLN A 75 -3.60 4.56 -23.39
N GLU A 76 -3.24 5.85 -23.51
CA GLU A 76 -3.13 6.53 -24.79
C GLU A 76 -1.75 6.24 -25.42
N ALA A 77 -1.72 5.18 -26.23
CA ALA A 77 -0.94 5.09 -27.48
C ALA A 77 0.55 4.67 -27.46
N SER A 78 1.02 3.89 -26.49
CA SER A 78 2.28 3.12 -26.68
C SER A 78 2.03 1.62 -26.60
N ASP A 79 2.56 0.87 -27.57
CA ASP A 79 2.69 -0.59 -27.48
C ASP A 79 3.41 -0.93 -26.15
N PRO A 80 2.77 -1.63 -25.21
CA PRO A 80 3.38 -1.99 -23.93
C PRO A 80 4.71 -2.73 -24.11
N GLU A 81 4.83 -3.58 -25.13
CA GLU A 81 6.07 -4.32 -25.41
C GLU A 81 7.21 -3.38 -25.78
N GLN A 82 6.93 -2.40 -26.66
CA GLN A 82 7.90 -1.38 -27.03
C GLN A 82 8.30 -0.52 -25.82
N TYR A 83 7.32 -0.08 -25.02
CA TYR A 83 7.58 0.71 -23.82
C TYR A 83 8.51 -0.02 -22.84
N PHE A 84 8.25 -1.31 -22.58
CA PHE A 84 9.10 -2.11 -21.70
C PHE A 84 10.48 -2.36 -22.28
N ALA A 85 10.60 -2.59 -23.60
CA ALA A 85 11.88 -2.75 -24.25
C ALA A 85 12.74 -1.48 -24.16
N GLU A 86 12.14 -0.31 -24.29
CA GLU A 86 12.82 0.97 -24.15
C GLU A 86 13.19 1.28 -22.69
N PHE A 87 12.31 0.95 -21.74
CA PHE A 87 12.63 1.01 -20.31
C PHE A 87 13.82 0.10 -19.98
N GLU A 88 13.82 -1.15 -20.44
CA GLU A 88 14.86 -2.13 -20.10
C GLU A 88 16.23 -1.68 -20.64
N ARG A 89 16.28 -1.15 -21.86
CA ARG A 89 17.50 -0.58 -22.44
C ARG A 89 18.06 0.57 -21.60
N CYS A 90 17.20 1.43 -21.10
CA CYS A 90 17.61 2.50 -20.18
C CYS A 90 18.02 1.94 -18.82
N ALA A 91 17.30 0.93 -18.32
CA ALA A 91 17.57 0.29 -17.04
C ALA A 91 18.94 -0.42 -17.03
N GLU A 92 19.36 -1.00 -18.15
CA GLU A 92 20.71 -1.54 -18.35
C GLU A 92 21.79 -0.47 -18.16
N GLN A 93 21.60 0.73 -18.73
CA GLN A 93 22.53 1.84 -18.56
C GLN A 93 22.64 2.27 -17.10
N VAL A 94 21.51 2.35 -16.39
CA VAL A 94 21.49 2.65 -14.94
C VAL A 94 22.26 1.59 -14.16
N ARG A 95 22.05 0.29 -14.47
CA ARG A 95 22.77 -0.82 -13.81
C ARG A 95 24.28 -0.76 -14.04
N ALA A 96 24.70 -0.27 -15.21
CA ALA A 96 26.11 -0.16 -15.57
C ALA A 96 26.84 0.99 -14.84
N VAL A 97 26.14 2.09 -14.52
CA VAL A 97 26.77 3.30 -13.97
C VAL A 97 26.50 3.53 -12.48
N VAL A 98 25.42 2.97 -11.93
CA VAL A 98 25.08 3.12 -10.50
C VAL A 98 25.07 1.75 -9.82
N PRO A 99 25.86 1.57 -8.74
CA PRO A 99 25.91 0.29 -8.03
C PRO A 99 24.62 -0.03 -7.28
N ALA A 100 24.40 -1.31 -6.98
CA ALA A 100 23.17 -1.78 -6.33
C ALA A 100 22.98 -1.28 -4.89
N TRP A 101 24.06 -0.90 -4.20
CA TRP A 101 24.01 -0.34 -2.84
C TRP A 101 23.63 1.15 -2.79
N GLU A 102 23.37 1.79 -3.94
CA GLU A 102 22.87 3.16 -4.05
C GLU A 102 21.40 3.19 -4.52
N PRO A 103 20.44 2.66 -3.72
CA PRO A 103 19.06 2.45 -4.16
C PRO A 103 18.33 3.76 -4.47
N CYS A 104 18.65 4.85 -3.76
CA CYS A 104 18.03 6.15 -3.99
C CYS A 104 18.42 6.72 -5.36
N GLN A 105 19.72 6.73 -5.68
CA GLN A 105 20.20 7.20 -6.97
C GLN A 105 19.69 6.31 -8.11
N ARG A 106 19.66 4.99 -7.91
CA ARG A 106 19.07 4.06 -8.88
C ARG A 106 17.60 4.33 -9.13
N ALA A 107 16.80 4.48 -8.07
CA ALA A 107 15.38 4.73 -8.19
C ALA A 107 15.10 6.03 -8.97
N ASP A 108 15.85 7.08 -8.69
CA ASP A 108 15.76 8.36 -9.40
C ASP A 108 15.98 8.20 -10.91
N LEU A 109 17.05 7.50 -11.30
CA LEU A 109 17.35 7.27 -12.71
C LEU A 109 16.36 6.32 -13.39
N TYR A 110 15.88 5.28 -12.70
CA TYR A 110 14.85 4.38 -13.26
C TYR A 110 13.53 5.10 -13.49
N LEU A 111 13.09 5.96 -12.57
CA LEU A 111 11.92 6.79 -12.77
C LEU A 111 12.11 7.77 -13.94
N GLY A 112 13.33 8.31 -14.11
CA GLY A 112 13.70 9.07 -15.30
C GLY A 112 13.68 8.26 -16.62
N CYS A 113 13.95 6.95 -16.57
CA CYS A 113 13.73 6.08 -17.74
C CYS A 113 12.24 6.02 -18.12
N LEU A 114 11.36 5.90 -17.13
CA LEU A 114 9.92 5.74 -17.32
C LEU A 114 9.25 7.01 -17.84
N SER A 115 9.67 8.18 -17.37
CA SER A 115 9.16 9.48 -17.84
C SER A 115 9.62 9.87 -19.24
N ARG A 116 10.73 9.29 -19.74
CA ARG A 116 11.23 9.57 -21.10
C ARG A 116 10.45 8.84 -22.18
N ASN A 117 9.87 7.70 -21.85
CA ASN A 117 9.28 6.78 -22.83
C ASN A 117 7.74 6.79 -22.81
N GLY A 118 7.11 7.61 -21.95
CA GLY A 118 5.65 7.70 -21.90
C GLY A 118 5.11 8.66 -20.84
N SER A 119 3.79 8.80 -20.82
CA SER A 119 3.06 9.58 -19.83
C SER A 119 2.67 8.72 -18.64
N VAL A 120 3.14 9.10 -17.46
CA VAL A 120 2.78 8.45 -16.19
C VAL A 120 1.56 9.17 -15.63
N ASN A 121 0.45 8.47 -15.49
CA ASN A 121 -0.70 8.97 -14.74
C ASN A 121 -0.44 8.76 -13.24
N ALA A 122 0.26 9.72 -12.64
CA ALA A 122 0.59 9.69 -11.21
C ALA A 122 -0.64 9.80 -10.29
N ASP A 123 -1.80 10.21 -10.83
CA ASP A 123 -3.08 10.29 -10.13
C ASP A 123 -3.92 9.02 -10.27
N GLN A 124 -3.50 8.08 -11.12
CA GLN A 124 -4.14 6.78 -11.23
C GLN A 124 -4.10 6.05 -9.89
N LEU A 125 -5.29 5.71 -9.43
CA LEU A 125 -5.54 5.01 -8.21
C LEU A 125 -5.20 3.52 -8.38
N PHE A 126 -4.40 2.96 -7.48
CA PHE A 126 -4.06 1.53 -7.52
C PHE A 126 -4.28 0.84 -6.17
N TYR A 127 -4.52 -0.47 -6.25
CA TYR A 127 -4.56 -1.34 -5.08
C TYR A 127 -3.16 -1.49 -4.49
N ASN A 128 -2.97 -0.98 -3.27
CA ASN A 128 -1.78 -1.24 -2.50
C ASN A 128 -1.95 -2.58 -1.74
N VAL A 129 -1.17 -3.59 -2.12
CA VAL A 129 -1.19 -4.90 -1.45
C VAL A 129 -0.72 -4.69 -0.02
N LYS A 130 -1.64 -4.86 0.93
CA LYS A 130 -1.31 -4.70 2.35
C LYS A 130 -0.19 -5.67 2.72
N THR A 131 0.84 -5.17 3.39
CA THR A 131 2.01 -5.98 3.75
C THR A 131 1.64 -7.12 4.69
N PRO A 132 2.32 -8.29 4.65
CA PRO A 132 2.09 -9.39 5.59
C PRO A 132 2.16 -8.97 7.06
N LEU A 133 3.04 -8.03 7.39
CA LEU A 133 3.17 -7.43 8.73
C LEU A 133 1.90 -6.67 9.17
N ARG A 134 1.21 -6.03 8.23
CA ARG A 134 -0.06 -5.34 8.51
C ARG A 134 -1.19 -6.34 8.73
N HIS A 135 -1.27 -7.39 7.92
CA HIS A 135 -2.24 -8.48 8.12
C HIS A 135 -2.07 -9.16 9.49
N GLN A 136 -0.82 -9.41 9.88
CA GLN A 136 -0.52 -9.95 11.20
C GLN A 136 -0.96 -9.00 12.32
N ARG A 137 -0.70 -7.70 12.20
CA ARG A 137 -1.15 -6.71 13.19
C ARG A 137 -2.67 -6.65 13.29
N VAL A 138 -3.37 -6.66 12.15
CA VAL A 138 -4.85 -6.65 12.14
C VAL A 138 -5.42 -7.93 12.78
N ALA A 139 -4.81 -9.09 12.52
CA ALA A 139 -5.19 -10.33 13.17
C ALA A 139 -4.99 -10.27 14.69
N GLN A 140 -3.83 -9.75 15.15
CA GLN A 140 -3.52 -9.56 16.57
C GLN A 140 -4.50 -8.59 17.25
N ASP A 141 -4.82 -7.46 16.60
CA ASP A 141 -5.80 -6.50 17.11
C ASP A 141 -7.18 -7.15 17.27
N CYS A 142 -7.59 -7.96 16.31
CA CYS A 142 -8.86 -8.69 16.38
C CYS A 142 -8.88 -9.75 17.49
N VAL A 143 -7.78 -10.46 17.72
CA VAL A 143 -7.64 -11.37 18.87
C VAL A 143 -7.79 -10.61 20.18
N GLY A 144 -7.14 -9.45 20.32
CA GLY A 144 -7.23 -8.61 21.52
C GLY A 144 -8.64 -8.06 21.76
N ILE A 145 -9.30 -7.57 20.72
CA ILE A 145 -10.66 -7.00 20.81
C ILE A 145 -11.69 -8.07 21.17
N LEU A 146 -11.53 -9.28 20.65
CA LEU A 146 -12.43 -10.39 20.94
C LEU A 146 -12.07 -11.13 22.23
N GLY A 147 -10.99 -10.74 22.92
CA GLY A 147 -10.52 -11.38 24.15
C GLY A 147 -10.18 -12.86 23.97
N ILE A 148 -9.67 -13.25 22.79
CA ILE A 148 -9.37 -14.65 22.48
C ILE A 148 -8.05 -15.05 23.15
N THR A 149 -8.10 -16.04 24.04
CA THR A 149 -6.93 -16.56 24.76
C THR A 149 -6.45 -17.93 24.27
N GLU A 150 -7.26 -18.66 23.50
CA GLU A 150 -7.01 -20.06 23.08
C GLU A 150 -6.90 -20.20 21.56
N LEU A 151 -6.10 -19.33 20.93
CA LEU A 151 -6.02 -19.25 19.46
C LEU A 151 -5.55 -20.56 18.82
N ASP A 152 -4.60 -21.26 19.43
CA ASP A 152 -4.03 -22.50 18.89
C ASP A 152 -5.05 -23.64 18.78
N GLY A 153 -5.93 -23.78 19.78
CA GLY A 153 -7.02 -24.76 19.75
C GLY A 153 -8.06 -24.47 18.66
N MET A 154 -8.29 -23.18 18.37
CA MET A 154 -9.20 -22.74 17.32
C MET A 154 -8.61 -22.93 15.92
N MET A 155 -7.30 -22.76 15.76
CA MET A 155 -6.62 -23.05 14.50
C MET A 155 -6.62 -24.55 14.19
N GLY A 156 -6.41 -25.40 15.20
CA GLY A 156 -6.42 -26.86 15.03
C GLY A 156 -7.78 -27.46 14.67
N SER A 157 -8.87 -26.89 15.20
CA SER A 157 -10.26 -27.34 14.90
C SER A 157 -10.87 -26.65 13.67
N GLY A 158 -10.19 -25.63 13.13
CA GLY A 158 -10.64 -24.81 12.01
C GLY A 158 -11.49 -23.63 12.48
N LEU A 159 -11.03 -22.41 12.16
CA LEU A 159 -11.67 -21.16 12.57
C LEU A 159 -13.15 -21.02 12.16
N VAL A 160 -13.57 -21.65 11.06
CA VAL A 160 -14.97 -21.59 10.60
C VAL A 160 -15.89 -22.45 11.47
N ASN A 161 -15.35 -23.50 12.10
CA ASN A 161 -16.11 -24.45 12.91
C ASN A 161 -16.38 -23.90 14.33
N ASP A 162 -15.45 -23.10 14.86
CA ASP A 162 -15.60 -22.42 16.16
C ASP A 162 -16.41 -21.11 16.02
N PRO A 163 -17.47 -20.86 16.83
CA PRO A 163 -18.19 -19.59 16.85
C PRO A 163 -17.30 -18.35 17.06
N ARG A 164 -16.34 -18.41 17.98
CA ARG A 164 -15.34 -17.35 18.22
C ARG A 164 -14.41 -17.21 17.02
N GLY A 165 -14.12 -18.32 16.34
CA GLY A 165 -13.28 -18.34 15.13
C GLY A 165 -13.95 -17.63 13.96
N ARG A 166 -15.27 -17.81 13.79
CA ARG A 166 -16.08 -17.05 12.83
C ARG A 166 -16.09 -15.56 13.16
N CYS A 167 -16.17 -15.19 14.43
CA CYS A 167 -16.06 -13.80 14.87
C CYS A 167 -14.67 -13.22 14.57
N LEU A 168 -13.60 -14.01 14.77
CA LEU A 168 -12.23 -13.60 14.45
C LEU A 168 -12.05 -13.38 12.95
N ILE A 169 -12.53 -14.32 12.12
CA ILE A 169 -12.54 -14.17 10.65
C ILE A 169 -13.31 -12.91 10.27
N ARG A 170 -14.52 -12.73 10.81
CA ARG A 170 -15.34 -11.54 10.50
C ARG A 170 -14.63 -10.25 10.93
N CYS A 171 -14.05 -10.19 12.13
CA CYS A 171 -13.28 -9.03 12.58
C CYS A 171 -12.12 -8.73 11.64
N PHE A 172 -11.34 -9.76 11.29
CA PHE A 172 -10.22 -9.65 10.38
C PHE A 172 -10.70 -9.15 9.02
N LEU A 173 -11.71 -9.75 8.42
CA LEU A 173 -12.25 -9.33 7.12
C LEU A 173 -12.82 -7.91 7.15
N ILE A 174 -13.51 -7.51 8.22
CA ILE A 174 -14.01 -6.13 8.39
C ILE A 174 -12.84 -5.14 8.47
N ARG A 175 -11.83 -5.42 9.31
CA ARG A 175 -10.66 -4.54 9.47
C ARG A 175 -9.74 -4.56 8.25
N GLU A 176 -9.73 -5.66 7.52
CA GLU A 176 -9.08 -5.78 6.22
C GLU A 176 -9.90 -5.19 5.07
N LYS A 177 -11.11 -4.68 5.33
CA LYS A 177 -11.99 -4.07 4.32
C LYS A 177 -12.37 -5.06 3.19
N LEU A 178 -12.44 -6.35 3.51
CA LEU A 178 -12.86 -7.44 2.62
C LEU A 178 -14.32 -7.84 2.84
N TYR A 179 -14.97 -7.29 3.86
CA TYR A 179 -16.35 -7.59 4.25
C TYR A 179 -16.97 -6.38 4.96
N SER A 180 -18.29 -6.19 4.84
CA SER A 180 -19.06 -5.13 5.49
C SER A 180 -20.07 -5.72 6.47
#